data_AF-A0A542XPE9-F1
#
_entry.id   AF-A0A542XPE9-F1
#
_cell.length_a   1.000
_cell.length_b   1.000
_cell.length_c   1.000
_cell.angle_alpha   90.00
_cell.angle_beta   90.00
_cell.angle_gamma   90.00
#
_symmetry.space_group_name_H-M   'P 1'
#
loop_
_entity.id
_entity.type
_entity.pdbx_description
1 polymer ?
#
loop_
_entity_poly.entity_id
_entity_poly.type
_entity_poly.pdbx_seq_one_letter_code
_entity_poly.pdbx_strand_id
1 'polypeptide(L)'
;MAKPATATQPTAAKTPASSGMAVFAREWANAVTGTSYLPMTQAQLTGLLSRLAGQLAAALLAEPFDLRAGQQVGTELVNAHIASAEALGRTVEVVQLRLVRDLGLVAEDVEDRMARLLAAVATGYARALRDRTLDEQESIRRAAMAERTKAEQALRASEARFRHQATHDPLTDLPNRNLFTERLTAAVEAPERDTDRVGLCFLDLDQFKRVNDQYGHRAGDRVLTAVATRLREALSGHLVARLGGDAFVVLIERTGGTRDVIAVAEAALAAIHEPAVVAGTEVAVRTSIGIVERKVAGTSANELMRAADCTLHWAKAAGGGRWMIYDAERDRRELTRQALTAAIPTGLDRGEFYLDYQPLTSLRDGRLLGVEALVRWRHPELGVLRPDQFIGLAEETGLIVPLGGWVLAEACRVAGSWSGTGGEPFVSVNLAVRQVHRPGLVRDVRDLLRHTGLPPERLQLEITESAMMSPAEEPVRALRMLADLGVRIAIDDFGTGYSNLAYLRDLPVTELKVAGEFVAGLRASEPQADERILASLVSLAHALNLTVTAEGVETAGQAERLRAIGCDAGQGWHFGRPEPADRILARMG
;
A
#
# COMPACT_ATOMS: atom_id res chain seq x y z
N MET A 1 -129.69 -32.23 -9.18
CA MET A 1 -128.32 -32.70 -8.89
C MET A 1 -127.49 -32.58 -10.16
N ALA A 2 -126.22 -32.21 -10.01
CA ALA A 2 -125.34 -31.54 -10.95
C ALA A 2 -125.16 -32.16 -12.36
N LYS A 3 -125.09 -31.25 -13.35
CA LYS A 3 -124.58 -31.44 -14.73
C LYS A 3 -123.05 -31.68 -14.72
N PRO A 4 -122.49 -32.39 -15.71
CA PRO A 4 -121.03 -32.47 -15.89
C PRO A 4 -120.53 -31.20 -16.58
N ALA A 5 -119.49 -30.58 -16.02
CA ALA A 5 -118.79 -29.46 -16.63
C ALA A 5 -117.50 -29.95 -17.29
N THR A 6 -117.43 -29.65 -18.59
CA THR A 6 -116.34 -29.81 -19.55
C THR A 6 -114.97 -29.43 -19.02
N ALA A 7 -114.02 -30.36 -19.18
CA ALA A 7 -112.59 -30.13 -19.00
C ALA A 7 -112.06 -29.17 -20.08
N THR A 8 -111.49 -28.06 -19.65
CA THR A 8 -110.77 -27.10 -20.48
C THR A 8 -109.38 -27.65 -20.79
N GLN A 9 -109.09 -27.88 -22.08
CA GLN A 9 -107.76 -28.26 -22.55
C GLN A 9 -106.76 -27.12 -22.30
N PRO A 10 -105.56 -27.38 -21.76
CA PRO A 10 -104.46 -26.43 -21.85
C PRO A 10 -103.91 -26.45 -23.27
N THR A 11 -103.93 -25.28 -23.92
CA THR A 11 -103.25 -25.01 -25.18
C THR A 11 -101.76 -25.30 -25.05
N ALA A 12 -101.30 -26.33 -25.75
CA ALA A 12 -99.90 -26.67 -25.86
C ALA A 12 -99.11 -25.51 -26.49
N ALA A 13 -98.16 -24.95 -25.74
CA ALA A 13 -97.17 -24.03 -26.26
C ALA A 13 -96.33 -24.76 -27.33
N LYS A 14 -96.38 -24.28 -28.58
CA LYS A 14 -95.58 -24.82 -29.68
C LYS A 14 -94.10 -24.54 -29.42
N THR A 15 -93.31 -25.60 -29.37
CA THR A 15 -91.85 -25.53 -29.47
C THR A 15 -91.47 -24.87 -30.81
N PRO A 16 -90.51 -23.92 -30.86
CA PRO A 16 -90.12 -23.27 -32.10
C PRO A 16 -89.59 -24.32 -33.10
N ALA A 17 -89.97 -24.21 -34.37
CA ALA A 17 -89.49 -25.09 -35.43
C ALA A 17 -87.95 -24.95 -35.57
N SER A 18 -87.22 -26.06 -35.59
CA SER A 18 -85.75 -26.10 -35.63
C SER A 18 -85.12 -25.33 -36.80
N SER A 19 -85.88 -25.10 -37.88
CA SER A 19 -85.47 -24.30 -39.04
C SER A 19 -85.42 -22.79 -38.75
N GLY A 20 -86.29 -22.26 -37.90
CA GLY A 20 -86.38 -20.82 -37.61
C GLY A 20 -85.18 -20.30 -36.80
N MET A 21 -84.72 -21.11 -35.82
CA MET A 21 -83.55 -20.78 -34.98
C MET A 21 -82.25 -20.71 -35.79
N ALA A 22 -82.06 -21.65 -36.74
CA ALA A 22 -80.87 -21.68 -37.58
C ALA A 22 -80.80 -20.48 -38.53
N VAL A 23 -81.95 -20.05 -39.08
CA VAL A 23 -82.04 -18.85 -39.93
C VAL A 23 -81.75 -17.60 -39.12
N PHE A 24 -82.38 -17.43 -37.96
CA PHE A 24 -82.15 -16.29 -37.08
C PHE A 24 -80.68 -16.16 -36.65
N ALA A 25 -80.07 -17.25 -36.19
CA ALA A 25 -78.68 -17.26 -35.73
C ALA A 25 -77.68 -16.89 -36.84
N ARG A 26 -77.93 -17.35 -38.08
CA ARG A 26 -77.08 -17.00 -39.23
C ARG A 26 -77.17 -15.51 -39.56
N GLU A 27 -78.36 -14.94 -39.48
CA GLU A 27 -78.59 -13.53 -39.77
C GLU A 27 -78.02 -12.63 -38.68
N TRP A 28 -78.11 -13.05 -37.42
CA TRP A 28 -77.42 -12.40 -36.32
C TRP A 28 -75.90 -12.48 -36.49
N ALA A 29 -75.36 -13.65 -36.88
CA ALA A 29 -73.94 -13.81 -37.17
C ALA A 29 -73.49 -12.85 -38.28
N ASN A 30 -74.21 -12.82 -39.41
CA ASN A 30 -73.91 -11.92 -40.52
C ASN A 30 -73.94 -10.44 -40.10
N ALA A 31 -74.87 -10.06 -39.22
CA ALA A 31 -74.96 -8.69 -38.75
C ALA A 31 -73.74 -8.30 -37.89
N VAL A 32 -73.27 -9.17 -37.00
CA VAL A 32 -72.12 -8.84 -36.13
C VAL A 32 -70.77 -9.11 -36.79
N THR A 33 -70.69 -9.90 -37.86
CA THR A 33 -69.47 -10.09 -38.63
C THR A 33 -68.95 -8.75 -39.18
N GLY A 34 -67.65 -8.51 -39.01
CA GLY A 34 -66.98 -7.27 -39.48
C GLY A 34 -67.07 -6.08 -38.53
N THR A 35 -67.78 -6.19 -37.41
CA THR A 35 -67.87 -5.11 -36.39
C THR A 35 -66.73 -5.13 -35.38
N SER A 36 -66.02 -6.26 -35.25
CA SER A 36 -64.89 -6.48 -34.33
C SER A 36 -64.06 -7.68 -34.79
N TYR A 37 -62.84 -7.82 -34.26
CA TYR A 37 -62.03 -9.02 -34.48
C TYR A 37 -62.60 -10.19 -33.66
N LEU A 38 -63.04 -11.23 -34.35
CA LEU A 38 -63.64 -12.42 -33.75
C LEU A 38 -62.67 -13.60 -33.87
N PRO A 39 -62.16 -14.17 -32.76
CA PRO A 39 -61.24 -15.31 -32.79
C PRO A 39 -61.99 -16.64 -33.00
N MET A 40 -62.94 -16.68 -33.94
CA MET A 40 -63.77 -17.86 -34.23
C MET A 40 -64.26 -17.86 -35.68
N THR A 41 -64.55 -19.05 -36.19
CA THR A 41 -65.11 -19.23 -37.55
C THR A 41 -66.58 -18.83 -37.63
N GLN A 42 -67.10 -18.55 -38.83
CA GLN A 42 -68.52 -18.20 -39.05
C GLN A 42 -69.48 -19.29 -38.52
N ALA A 43 -69.08 -20.57 -38.62
CA ALA A 43 -69.87 -21.70 -38.09
C ALA A 43 -69.92 -21.69 -36.56
N GLN A 44 -68.79 -21.41 -35.90
CA GLN A 44 -68.72 -21.29 -34.43
C GLN A 44 -69.49 -20.06 -33.93
N LEU A 45 -69.40 -18.93 -34.63
CA LEU A 45 -70.17 -17.72 -34.33
C LEU A 45 -71.68 -17.98 -34.45
N THR A 46 -72.11 -18.64 -35.53
CA THR A 46 -73.53 -19.01 -35.72
C THR A 46 -74.00 -19.97 -34.62
N GLY A 47 -73.19 -20.94 -34.23
CA GLY A 47 -73.50 -21.86 -33.12
C GLY A 47 -73.61 -21.16 -31.76
N LEU A 48 -72.70 -20.22 -31.48
CA LEU A 48 -72.75 -19.36 -30.29
C LEU A 48 -74.03 -18.54 -30.25
N LEU A 49 -74.33 -17.80 -31.32
CA LEU A 49 -75.49 -16.92 -31.40
C LEU A 49 -76.80 -17.69 -31.41
N SER A 50 -76.81 -18.93 -31.94
CA SER A 50 -77.98 -19.83 -31.82
C SER A 50 -78.27 -20.21 -30.38
N ARG A 51 -77.24 -20.51 -29.57
CA ARG A 51 -77.38 -20.77 -28.14
C ARG A 51 -77.90 -19.53 -27.39
N LEU A 52 -77.33 -18.36 -27.65
CA LEU A 52 -77.77 -17.10 -27.03
C LEU A 52 -79.20 -16.72 -27.44
N ALA A 53 -79.57 -16.95 -28.70
CA ALA A 53 -80.93 -16.75 -29.20
C ALA A 53 -81.93 -17.66 -28.49
N GLY A 54 -81.56 -18.92 -28.25
CA GLY A 54 -82.34 -19.85 -27.45
C GLY A 54 -82.54 -19.37 -26.01
N GLN A 55 -81.51 -18.80 -25.38
CA GLN A 55 -81.61 -18.22 -24.04
C GLN A 55 -82.54 -17.01 -24.00
N LEU A 56 -82.46 -16.11 -24.99
CA LEU A 56 -83.36 -14.97 -25.09
C LEU A 56 -84.81 -15.41 -25.33
N ALA A 57 -85.03 -16.36 -26.24
CA ALA A 57 -86.36 -16.90 -26.53
C ALA A 57 -86.99 -17.60 -25.31
N ALA A 58 -86.19 -18.39 -24.58
CA ALA A 58 -86.64 -19.03 -23.34
C ALA A 58 -87.00 -18.00 -22.26
N ALA A 59 -86.19 -16.94 -22.13
CA ALA A 59 -86.44 -15.88 -21.16
C ALA A 59 -87.73 -15.08 -21.47
N LEU A 60 -88.03 -14.84 -22.74
CA LEU A 60 -89.27 -14.17 -23.16
C LEU A 60 -90.53 -14.96 -22.78
N LEU A 61 -90.47 -16.29 -22.91
CA LEU A 61 -91.57 -17.21 -22.62
C LEU A 61 -91.64 -17.66 -21.16
N ALA A 62 -90.63 -17.35 -20.34
CA ALA A 62 -90.57 -17.80 -18.96
C ALA A 62 -91.64 -17.14 -18.08
N GLU A 63 -92.18 -17.92 -17.14
CA GLU A 63 -93.01 -17.45 -16.03
C GLU A 63 -92.42 -17.96 -14.70
N PRO A 64 -91.96 -17.06 -13.80
CA PRO A 64 -91.93 -15.60 -13.94
C PRO A 64 -90.88 -15.13 -14.96
N PHE A 65 -91.12 -13.96 -15.57
CA PHE A 65 -90.21 -13.32 -16.52
C PHE A 65 -88.87 -12.92 -15.84
N ASP A 66 -87.74 -13.39 -16.38
CA ASP A 66 -86.40 -13.18 -15.80
C ASP A 66 -85.46 -12.43 -16.75
N LEU A 67 -84.96 -11.27 -16.29
CA LEU A 67 -84.02 -10.41 -17.02
C LEU A 67 -82.56 -10.88 -16.93
N ARG A 68 -82.24 -11.81 -16.03
CA ARG A 68 -80.86 -12.32 -15.86
C ARG A 68 -80.32 -12.95 -17.12
N ALA A 69 -81.17 -13.63 -17.88
CA ALA A 69 -80.80 -14.23 -19.17
C ALA A 69 -80.32 -13.16 -20.18
N GLY A 70 -80.98 -11.99 -20.21
CA GLY A 70 -80.54 -10.87 -21.04
C GLY A 70 -79.17 -10.37 -20.61
N GLN A 71 -78.95 -10.16 -19.31
CA GLN A 71 -77.64 -9.74 -18.79
C GLN A 71 -76.53 -10.75 -19.12
N GLN A 72 -76.79 -12.05 -18.95
CA GLN A 72 -75.86 -13.12 -19.28
C GLN A 72 -75.51 -13.14 -20.77
N VAL A 73 -76.51 -12.96 -21.65
CA VAL A 73 -76.27 -12.86 -23.09
C VAL A 73 -75.39 -11.65 -23.42
N GLY A 74 -75.65 -10.49 -22.81
CA GLY A 74 -74.78 -9.31 -22.95
C GLY A 74 -73.33 -9.57 -22.53
N THR A 75 -73.13 -10.27 -21.40
CA THR A 75 -71.80 -10.66 -20.91
C THR A 75 -71.11 -11.66 -21.84
N GLU A 76 -71.83 -12.68 -22.31
CA GLU A 76 -71.30 -13.70 -23.23
C GLU A 76 -70.86 -13.11 -24.57
N LEU A 77 -71.55 -12.09 -25.08
CA LEU A 77 -71.14 -11.37 -26.29
C LEU A 77 -69.76 -10.73 -26.11
N VAL A 78 -69.53 -10.05 -24.98
CA VAL A 78 -68.22 -9.43 -24.68
C VAL A 78 -67.12 -10.48 -24.49
N ASN A 79 -67.42 -11.58 -23.78
CA ASN A 79 -66.50 -12.71 -23.59
C ASN A 79 -66.14 -13.37 -24.93
N ALA A 80 -67.10 -13.42 -25.86
CA ALA A 80 -66.91 -13.90 -27.22
C ALA A 80 -66.23 -12.90 -28.16
N HIS A 81 -65.72 -11.78 -27.66
CA HIS A 81 -65.06 -10.72 -28.42
C HIS A 81 -65.99 -9.90 -29.34
N ILE A 82 -67.31 -10.03 -29.20
CA ILE A 82 -68.32 -9.20 -29.86
C ILE A 82 -68.48 -7.92 -29.02
N ALA A 83 -67.42 -7.12 -28.92
CA ALA A 83 -67.24 -6.10 -27.87
C ALA A 83 -67.30 -4.64 -28.37
N SER A 84 -67.63 -4.40 -29.65
CA SER A 84 -67.82 -3.05 -30.19
C SER A 84 -69.25 -2.52 -30.01
N ALA A 85 -69.39 -1.21 -29.79
CA ALA A 85 -70.69 -0.54 -29.71
C ALA A 85 -71.57 -0.80 -30.95
N GLU A 86 -70.94 -0.91 -32.13
CA GLU A 86 -71.61 -1.28 -33.37
C GLU A 86 -72.17 -2.71 -33.34
N ALA A 87 -71.42 -3.67 -32.78
CA ALA A 87 -71.88 -5.05 -32.63
C ALA A 87 -73.09 -5.17 -31.70
N LEU A 88 -73.11 -4.39 -30.61
CA LEU A 88 -74.27 -4.29 -29.72
C LEU A 88 -75.47 -3.68 -30.44
N GLY A 89 -75.27 -2.57 -31.17
CA GLY A 89 -76.33 -1.93 -31.96
C GLY A 89 -76.97 -2.89 -32.95
N ARG A 90 -76.15 -3.60 -33.75
CA ARG A 90 -76.62 -4.60 -34.73
C ARG A 90 -77.27 -5.83 -34.06
N THR A 91 -76.78 -6.23 -32.89
CA THR A 91 -77.38 -7.30 -32.09
C THR A 91 -78.78 -6.92 -31.62
N VAL A 92 -78.94 -5.73 -31.03
CA VAL A 92 -80.24 -5.21 -30.56
C VAL A 92 -81.22 -5.13 -31.72
N GLU A 93 -80.79 -4.61 -32.86
CA GLU A 93 -81.60 -4.48 -34.08
C GLU A 93 -82.08 -5.85 -34.59
N VAL A 94 -81.17 -6.81 -34.79
CA VAL A 94 -81.54 -8.14 -35.29
C VAL A 94 -82.46 -8.88 -34.32
N VAL A 95 -82.18 -8.83 -33.02
CA VAL A 95 -83.02 -9.46 -32.00
C VAL A 95 -84.42 -8.84 -31.96
N GLN A 96 -84.52 -7.51 -31.94
CA GLN A 96 -85.80 -6.80 -31.92
C GLN A 96 -86.67 -7.11 -33.15
N LEU A 97 -86.07 -7.08 -34.35
CA LEU A 97 -86.80 -7.21 -35.61
C LEU A 97 -87.14 -8.67 -35.96
N ARG A 98 -86.34 -9.63 -35.48
CA ARG A 98 -86.37 -10.99 -36.03
C ARG A 98 -86.57 -12.09 -34.99
N LEU A 99 -86.26 -11.91 -33.71
CA LEU A 99 -86.30 -13.02 -32.76
C LEU A 99 -87.73 -13.59 -32.60
N VAL A 100 -88.71 -12.74 -32.35
CA VAL A 100 -90.13 -13.16 -32.21
C VAL A 100 -90.68 -13.66 -33.54
N ARG A 101 -90.38 -12.94 -34.63
CA ARG A 101 -90.88 -13.23 -35.98
C ARG A 101 -90.37 -14.56 -36.53
N ASP A 102 -89.05 -14.77 -36.50
CA ASP A 102 -88.41 -15.92 -37.14
C ASP A 102 -88.59 -17.21 -36.29
N LEU A 103 -88.85 -17.09 -34.97
CA LEU A 103 -89.14 -18.23 -34.08
C LEU A 103 -90.63 -18.47 -33.81
N GLY A 104 -91.52 -17.54 -34.19
CA GLY A 104 -92.97 -17.65 -33.97
C GLY A 104 -93.36 -17.63 -32.49
N LEU A 105 -92.68 -16.81 -31.66
CA LEU A 105 -92.90 -16.75 -30.22
C LEU A 105 -94.23 -16.04 -29.91
N VAL A 106 -95.01 -16.58 -28.97
CA VAL A 106 -96.27 -16.01 -28.50
C VAL A 106 -96.31 -16.03 -26.98
N ALA A 107 -96.45 -14.86 -26.36
CA ALA A 107 -96.68 -14.67 -24.93
C ALA A 107 -97.46 -13.37 -24.69
N GLU A 108 -97.90 -13.13 -23.45
CA GLU A 108 -98.46 -11.83 -23.06
C GLU A 108 -97.37 -10.76 -22.98
N ASP A 109 -97.67 -9.57 -23.49
CA ASP A 109 -96.78 -8.40 -23.48
C ASP A 109 -95.37 -8.65 -24.06
N VAL A 110 -95.26 -9.49 -25.10
CA VAL A 110 -93.97 -9.87 -25.73
C VAL A 110 -93.14 -8.67 -26.14
N GLU A 111 -93.76 -7.59 -26.60
CA GLU A 111 -93.06 -6.36 -27.00
C GLU A 111 -92.41 -5.65 -25.80
N ASP A 112 -93.12 -5.52 -24.67
CA ASP A 112 -92.56 -4.93 -23.44
C ASP A 112 -91.49 -5.84 -22.82
N ARG A 113 -91.72 -7.17 -22.82
CA ARG A 113 -90.74 -8.16 -22.38
C ARG A 113 -89.48 -8.12 -23.24
N MET A 114 -89.60 -7.98 -24.56
CA MET A 114 -88.46 -7.83 -25.48
C MET A 114 -87.66 -6.56 -25.19
N ALA A 115 -88.33 -5.42 -25.05
CA ALA A 115 -87.66 -4.15 -24.76
C ALA A 115 -86.85 -4.22 -23.45
N ARG A 116 -87.44 -4.79 -22.39
CA ARG A 116 -86.75 -4.97 -21.10
C ARG A 116 -85.61 -5.98 -21.19
N LEU A 117 -85.76 -7.06 -21.97
CA LEU A 117 -84.72 -8.06 -22.16
C LEU A 117 -83.53 -7.50 -22.96
N LEU A 118 -83.78 -6.69 -23.99
CA LEU A 118 -82.72 -5.98 -24.74
C LEU A 118 -82.01 -4.94 -23.89
N ALA A 119 -82.73 -4.21 -23.03
CA ALA A 119 -82.12 -3.33 -22.03
C ALA A 119 -81.22 -4.12 -21.06
N ALA A 120 -81.63 -5.33 -20.67
CA ALA A 120 -80.82 -6.23 -19.86
C ALA A 120 -79.57 -6.74 -20.59
N VAL A 121 -79.67 -7.05 -21.90
CA VAL A 121 -78.52 -7.36 -22.77
C VAL A 121 -77.53 -6.20 -22.81
N ALA A 122 -78.00 -4.98 -23.11
CA ALA A 122 -77.15 -3.79 -23.13
C ALA A 122 -76.48 -3.54 -21.77
N THR A 123 -77.19 -3.78 -20.66
CA THR A 123 -76.65 -3.64 -19.30
C THR A 123 -75.55 -4.67 -19.00
N GLY A 124 -75.79 -5.96 -19.30
CA GLY A 124 -74.81 -7.02 -19.10
C GLY A 124 -73.57 -6.85 -19.98
N TYR A 125 -73.77 -6.34 -21.19
CA TYR A 125 -72.72 -5.98 -22.14
C TYR A 125 -71.84 -4.84 -21.63
N ALA A 126 -72.45 -3.71 -21.25
CA ALA A 126 -71.71 -2.54 -20.77
C ALA A 126 -70.91 -2.85 -19.50
N ARG A 127 -71.47 -3.67 -18.60
CA ARG A 127 -70.78 -4.13 -17.40
C ARG A 127 -69.57 -5.02 -17.73
N ALA A 128 -69.76 -6.03 -18.58
CA ALA A 128 -68.67 -6.92 -18.97
C ALA A 128 -67.55 -6.19 -19.72
N LEU A 129 -67.88 -5.21 -20.58
CA LEU A 129 -66.89 -4.41 -21.30
C LEU A 129 -66.07 -3.54 -20.33
N ARG A 130 -66.74 -2.93 -19.34
CA ARG A 130 -66.07 -2.16 -18.29
C ARG A 130 -65.13 -3.04 -17.47
N ASP A 131 -65.61 -4.19 -17.00
CA ASP A 131 -64.84 -5.12 -16.16
C ASP A 131 -63.59 -5.61 -16.92
N ARG A 132 -63.75 -6.04 -18.18
CA ARG A 132 -62.63 -6.44 -19.06
C ARG A 132 -61.60 -5.32 -19.25
N THR A 133 -62.05 -4.09 -19.48
CA THR A 133 -61.15 -2.94 -19.67
C THR A 133 -60.33 -2.65 -18.41
N LEU A 134 -60.96 -2.73 -17.23
CA LEU A 134 -60.28 -2.54 -15.94
C LEU A 134 -59.25 -3.64 -15.68
N ASP A 135 -59.59 -4.90 -15.98
CA ASP A 135 -58.69 -6.05 -15.81
C ASP A 135 -57.45 -5.94 -16.73
N GLU A 136 -57.66 -5.56 -18.00
CA GLU A 136 -56.57 -5.32 -18.96
C GLU A 136 -55.65 -4.18 -18.49
N GLN A 137 -56.21 -3.07 -18.02
CA GLN A 137 -55.45 -1.95 -17.46
C GLN A 137 -54.66 -2.34 -16.21
N GLU A 138 -55.26 -3.12 -15.31
CA GLU A 138 -54.59 -3.57 -14.10
C GLU A 138 -53.44 -4.54 -14.41
N SER A 139 -53.64 -5.45 -15.37
CA SER A 139 -52.61 -6.37 -15.84
C SER A 139 -51.40 -5.61 -16.41
N ILE A 140 -51.64 -4.64 -17.30
CA ILE A 140 -50.59 -3.78 -17.87
C ILE A 140 -49.85 -3.01 -16.76
N ARG A 141 -50.58 -2.43 -15.82
CA ARG A 141 -50.00 -1.67 -14.70
C ARG A 141 -49.13 -2.56 -13.79
N ARG A 142 -49.60 -3.77 -13.46
CA ARG A 142 -48.83 -4.73 -12.65
C ARG A 142 -47.55 -5.16 -13.36
N ALA A 143 -47.63 -5.46 -14.66
CA ALA A 143 -46.45 -5.80 -15.46
C ALA A 143 -45.44 -4.65 -15.51
N ALA A 144 -45.90 -3.42 -15.74
CA ALA A 144 -45.05 -2.22 -15.76
C ALA A 144 -44.37 -1.96 -14.39
N MET A 145 -45.09 -2.16 -13.29
CA MET A 145 -44.54 -1.99 -11.93
C MET A 145 -43.48 -3.05 -11.60
N ALA A 146 -43.70 -4.30 -12.02
CA ALA A 146 -42.75 -5.39 -11.82
C ALA A 146 -41.44 -5.14 -12.57
N GLU A 147 -41.51 -4.73 -13.84
CA GLU A 147 -40.32 -4.37 -14.64
C GLU A 147 -39.59 -3.17 -14.04
N ARG A 148 -40.31 -2.14 -13.59
CA ARG A 148 -39.70 -0.98 -12.91
C ARG A 148 -38.97 -1.38 -11.64
N THR A 149 -39.58 -2.21 -10.80
CA THR A 149 -38.97 -2.67 -9.55
C THR A 149 -37.71 -3.50 -9.83
N LYS A 150 -37.76 -4.36 -10.85
CA LYS A 150 -36.60 -5.15 -11.29
C LYS A 150 -35.47 -4.25 -11.80
N ALA A 151 -35.79 -3.21 -12.58
CA ALA A 151 -34.81 -2.23 -13.06
C ALA A 151 -34.19 -1.43 -11.90
N GLU A 152 -34.98 -0.98 -10.93
CA GLU A 152 -34.51 -0.27 -9.74
C GLU A 152 -33.60 -1.17 -8.87
N GLN A 153 -33.94 -2.45 -8.69
CA GLN A 153 -33.09 -3.42 -7.99
C GLN A 153 -31.78 -3.68 -8.73
N ALA A 154 -31.82 -3.83 -10.05
CA ALA A 154 -30.63 -4.03 -10.86
C ALA A 154 -29.69 -2.81 -10.81
N LEU A 155 -30.25 -1.59 -10.85
CA LEU A 155 -29.49 -0.36 -10.71
C LEU A 155 -28.81 -0.27 -9.34
N ARG A 156 -29.55 -0.48 -8.25
CA ARG A 156 -28.98 -0.47 -6.88
C ARG A 156 -27.88 -1.52 -6.70
N ALA A 157 -28.08 -2.73 -7.23
CA ALA A 157 -27.08 -3.78 -7.16
C ALA A 157 -25.83 -3.47 -8.02
N SER A 158 -25.99 -2.73 -9.11
CA SER A 158 -24.87 -2.25 -9.94
C SER A 158 -24.09 -1.14 -9.23
N GLU A 159 -24.79 -0.14 -8.68
CA GLU A 159 -24.20 0.95 -7.91
C GLU A 159 -23.43 0.44 -6.68
N ALA A 160 -24.00 -0.52 -5.94
CA ALA A 160 -23.35 -1.14 -4.80
C ALA A 160 -22.05 -1.87 -5.22
N ARG A 161 -22.09 -2.62 -6.33
CA ARG A 161 -20.90 -3.29 -6.87
C ARG A 161 -19.83 -2.30 -7.33
N PHE A 162 -20.22 -1.24 -8.03
CA PHE A 162 -19.28 -0.22 -8.48
C PHE A 162 -18.62 0.49 -7.30
N ARG A 163 -19.39 0.86 -6.27
CA ARG A 163 -18.87 1.44 -5.03
C ARG A 163 -17.92 0.49 -4.32
N HIS A 164 -18.26 -0.79 -4.25
CA HIS A 164 -17.40 -1.80 -3.64
C HIS A 164 -16.07 -1.92 -4.40
N GLN A 165 -16.09 -2.04 -5.73
CA GLN A 165 -14.89 -2.09 -6.56
C GLN A 165 -14.02 -0.83 -6.44
N ALA A 166 -14.62 0.35 -6.26
CA ALA A 166 -13.89 1.59 -6.06
C ALA A 166 -13.16 1.66 -4.70
N THR A 167 -13.63 0.91 -3.70
CA THR A 167 -13.20 1.01 -2.29
C THR A 167 -12.51 -0.25 -1.75
N HIS A 168 -12.55 -1.37 -2.46
CA HIS A 168 -11.98 -2.65 -2.03
C HIS A 168 -11.01 -3.21 -3.09
N ASP A 169 -10.02 -3.97 -2.62
CA ASP A 169 -9.05 -4.69 -3.44
C ASP A 169 -9.71 -5.93 -4.05
N PRO A 170 -9.68 -6.12 -5.38
CA PRO A 170 -10.41 -7.21 -6.04
C PRO A 170 -9.88 -8.62 -5.74
N LEU A 171 -8.64 -8.75 -5.24
CA LEU A 171 -8.05 -10.04 -4.91
C LEU A 171 -8.36 -10.48 -3.47
N THR A 172 -8.23 -9.56 -2.53
CA THR A 172 -8.31 -9.84 -1.09
C THR A 172 -9.64 -9.46 -0.46
N ASP A 173 -10.47 -8.67 -1.16
CA ASP A 173 -11.72 -8.11 -0.66
C ASP A 173 -11.54 -7.18 0.56
N LEU A 174 -10.30 -6.80 0.88
CA LEU A 174 -10.01 -5.79 1.89
C LEU A 174 -10.25 -4.38 1.32
N PRO A 175 -10.54 -3.38 2.17
CA PRO A 175 -10.37 -1.97 1.83
C PRO A 175 -9.09 -1.72 1.01
N ASN A 176 -9.23 -0.97 -0.07
CA ASN A 176 -8.10 -0.56 -0.89
C ASN A 176 -7.48 0.75 -0.39
N ARG A 177 -6.46 1.23 -1.11
CA ARG A 177 -5.81 2.51 -0.83
C ARG A 177 -6.77 3.70 -0.74
N ASN A 178 -7.82 3.75 -1.57
CA ASN A 178 -8.76 4.88 -1.58
C ASN A 178 -9.55 4.92 -0.27
N LEU A 179 -10.19 3.81 0.10
CA LEU A 179 -10.99 3.74 1.34
C LEU A 179 -10.11 3.93 2.58
N PHE A 180 -8.90 3.34 2.59
CA PHE A 180 -7.95 3.54 3.66
C PHE A 180 -7.57 5.03 3.82
N THR A 181 -7.24 5.71 2.72
CA THR A 181 -6.84 7.13 2.76
C THR A 181 -8.00 8.00 3.22
N GLU A 182 -9.21 7.76 2.72
CA GLU A 182 -10.43 8.46 3.18
C GLU A 182 -10.61 8.33 4.70
N ARG A 183 -10.48 7.10 5.23
CA ARG A 183 -10.62 6.82 6.66
C ARG A 183 -9.51 7.41 7.51
N LEU A 184 -8.26 7.32 7.06
CA LEU A 184 -7.12 7.90 7.77
C LEU A 184 -7.25 9.43 7.83
N THR A 185 -7.61 10.08 6.72
CA THR A 185 -7.83 11.53 6.66
C THR A 185 -8.96 11.94 7.62
N ALA A 186 -10.09 11.24 7.59
CA ALA A 186 -11.20 11.51 8.51
C ALA A 186 -10.79 11.36 9.98
N ALA A 187 -9.98 10.34 10.32
CA ALA A 187 -9.50 10.11 11.68
C ALA A 187 -8.55 11.21 12.19
N VAL A 188 -7.84 11.92 11.31
CA VAL A 188 -6.92 13.00 11.70
C VAL A 188 -7.51 14.41 11.60
N GLU A 189 -8.52 14.64 10.75
CA GLU A 189 -9.12 15.97 10.54
C GLU A 189 -10.25 16.29 11.52
N ALA A 190 -10.83 15.29 12.19
CA ALA A 190 -11.98 15.47 13.09
C ALA A 190 -11.73 14.92 14.51
N PRO A 191 -10.77 15.48 15.29
CA PRO A 191 -10.59 15.08 16.69
C PRO A 191 -11.81 15.47 17.52
N GLU A 192 -12.33 14.54 18.31
CA GLU A 192 -13.39 14.81 19.29
C GLU A 192 -12.80 15.43 20.57
N ARG A 193 -11.55 15.10 20.90
CA ARG A 193 -10.81 15.58 22.07
C ARG A 193 -9.35 15.84 21.72
N ASP A 194 -8.71 16.78 22.43
CA ASP A 194 -7.28 17.10 22.28
C ASP A 194 -6.35 15.93 22.70
N THR A 195 -6.90 14.97 23.42
CA THR A 195 -6.22 13.74 23.83
C THR A 195 -6.37 12.60 22.83
N ASP A 196 -7.12 12.77 21.74
CA ASP A 196 -7.34 11.71 20.76
C ASP A 196 -6.03 11.33 20.07
N ARG A 197 -5.85 10.03 19.88
CA ARG A 197 -4.63 9.44 19.33
C ARG A 197 -5.00 8.42 18.27
N VAL A 198 -4.17 8.34 17.24
CA VAL A 198 -4.33 7.44 16.11
C VAL A 198 -3.09 6.57 15.97
N GLY A 199 -3.32 5.30 15.64
CA GLY A 199 -2.26 4.31 15.44
C GLY A 199 -2.26 3.76 14.03
N LEU A 200 -1.08 3.44 13.52
CA LEU A 200 -0.89 2.82 12.22
C LEU A 200 0.14 1.69 12.31
N CYS A 201 -0.20 0.54 11.74
CA CYS A 201 0.75 -0.54 11.45
C CYS A 201 0.87 -0.67 9.94
N PHE A 202 2.05 -0.42 9.38
CA PHE A 202 2.34 -0.68 7.96
C PHE A 202 3.09 -2.00 7.86
N LEU A 203 2.53 -2.97 7.13
CA LEU A 203 3.03 -4.32 7.00
C LEU A 203 3.49 -4.59 5.57
N ASP A 204 4.54 -5.38 5.44
CA ASP A 204 5.04 -5.89 4.16
C ASP A 204 5.49 -7.34 4.32
N LEU A 205 5.15 -8.18 3.35
CA LEU A 205 5.53 -9.60 3.37
C LEU A 205 6.97 -9.75 2.89
N ASP A 206 7.85 -10.16 3.80
CA ASP A 206 9.29 -10.23 3.53
C ASP A 206 9.58 -11.22 2.40
N GLN A 207 10.33 -10.74 1.40
CA GLN A 207 10.77 -11.53 0.26
C GLN A 207 9.62 -12.19 -0.53
N PHE A 208 8.42 -11.61 -0.53
CA PHE A 208 7.26 -12.15 -1.26
C PHE A 208 7.52 -12.37 -2.76
N LYS A 209 8.40 -11.55 -3.37
CA LYS A 209 8.87 -11.78 -4.74
C LYS A 209 9.43 -13.20 -4.93
N ARG A 210 10.18 -13.76 -3.97
CA ARG A 210 10.71 -15.13 -4.04
C ARG A 210 9.60 -16.17 -4.07
N VAL A 211 8.48 -15.92 -3.38
CA VAL A 211 7.30 -16.80 -3.45
C VAL A 211 6.73 -16.81 -4.87
N ASN A 212 6.60 -15.64 -5.50
CA ASN A 212 6.16 -15.55 -6.89
C ASN A 212 7.15 -16.21 -7.86
N ASP A 213 8.45 -15.98 -7.68
CA ASP A 213 9.49 -16.53 -8.55
C ASP A 213 9.56 -18.06 -8.43
N GLN A 214 9.31 -18.63 -7.25
CA GLN A 214 9.41 -20.07 -6.98
C GLN A 214 8.11 -20.84 -7.27
N TYR A 215 6.94 -20.27 -6.97
CA TYR A 215 5.64 -20.97 -7.03
C TYR A 215 4.66 -20.36 -8.05
N GLY A 216 5.03 -19.24 -8.68
CA GLY A 216 4.22 -18.51 -9.65
C GLY A 216 3.20 -17.53 -9.04
N HIS A 217 2.72 -16.59 -9.85
CA HIS A 217 1.81 -15.53 -9.37
C HIS A 217 0.49 -16.05 -8.78
N ARG A 218 -0.09 -17.12 -9.34
CA ARG A 218 -1.32 -17.73 -8.77
C ARG A 218 -1.10 -18.32 -7.38
N ALA A 219 0.14 -18.70 -7.04
CA ALA A 219 0.50 -19.12 -5.71
C ALA A 219 0.59 -17.92 -4.77
N GLY A 220 1.29 -16.86 -5.20
CA GLY A 220 1.35 -15.60 -4.47
C GLY A 220 -0.03 -15.01 -4.19
N ASP A 221 -0.94 -15.02 -5.16
CA ASP A 221 -2.31 -14.56 -4.99
C ASP A 221 -3.04 -15.31 -3.87
N ARG A 222 -2.86 -16.64 -3.80
CA ARG A 222 -3.44 -17.47 -2.73
C ARG A 222 -2.84 -17.16 -1.36
N VAL A 223 -1.52 -16.90 -1.29
CA VAL A 223 -0.88 -16.45 -0.05
C VAL A 223 -1.45 -15.11 0.39
N LEU A 224 -1.60 -14.15 -0.53
CA LEU A 224 -2.17 -12.82 -0.22
C LEU A 224 -3.62 -12.92 0.27
N THR A 225 -4.45 -13.74 -0.37
CA THR A 225 -5.83 -13.97 0.08
C THR A 225 -5.85 -14.63 1.47
N ALA A 226 -5.01 -15.63 1.73
CA ALA A 226 -4.94 -16.27 3.04
C ALA A 226 -4.49 -15.29 4.14
N VAL A 227 -3.46 -14.50 3.88
CA VAL A 227 -2.99 -13.44 4.78
C VAL A 227 -4.10 -12.42 5.05
N ALA A 228 -4.80 -11.97 4.00
CA ALA A 228 -5.87 -11.00 4.14
C ALA A 228 -7.03 -11.52 5.02
N THR A 229 -7.44 -12.78 4.83
CA THR A 229 -8.46 -13.42 5.66
C THR A 229 -8.03 -13.47 7.12
N ARG A 230 -6.82 -13.95 7.39
CA ARG A 230 -6.28 -14.06 8.76
C ARG A 230 -6.14 -12.69 9.45
N LEU A 231 -5.67 -11.67 8.74
CA LEU A 231 -5.58 -10.31 9.28
C LEU A 231 -6.97 -9.75 9.61
N ARG A 232 -7.96 -9.96 8.73
CA ARG A 232 -9.34 -9.50 8.97
C ARG A 232 -9.96 -10.16 10.20
N GLU A 233 -9.73 -11.46 10.39
CA GLU A 233 -10.22 -12.22 11.53
C GLU A 233 -9.51 -11.83 12.83
N ALA A 234 -8.17 -11.76 12.82
CA ALA A 234 -7.37 -11.42 14.00
C ALA A 234 -7.58 -9.98 14.47
N LEU A 235 -7.93 -9.06 13.55
CA LEU A 235 -7.95 -7.62 13.80
C LEU A 235 -9.36 -7.01 13.58
N SER A 236 -10.42 -7.76 13.88
CA SER A 236 -11.82 -7.39 13.57
C SER A 236 -12.32 -6.06 14.16
N GLY A 237 -11.56 -5.43 15.07
CA GLY A 237 -11.84 -4.10 15.63
C GLY A 237 -11.12 -2.94 14.93
N HIS A 238 -10.33 -3.20 13.89
CA HIS A 238 -9.50 -2.22 13.19
C HIS A 238 -9.71 -2.27 11.69
N LEU A 239 -9.40 -1.17 11.00
CA LEU A 239 -9.47 -1.12 9.54
C LEU A 239 -8.20 -1.74 8.95
N VAL A 240 -8.32 -2.94 8.38
CA VAL A 240 -7.26 -3.60 7.63
C VAL A 240 -7.43 -3.31 6.16
N ALA A 241 -6.40 -2.82 5.49
CA ALA A 241 -6.42 -2.49 4.06
C ALA A 241 -5.21 -3.08 3.33
N ARG A 242 -5.37 -3.31 2.02
CA ARG A 242 -4.27 -3.66 1.12
C ARG A 242 -3.97 -2.48 0.21
N LEU A 243 -2.73 -2.00 0.26
CA LEU A 243 -2.30 -0.81 -0.49
C LEU A 243 -1.79 -1.13 -1.91
N GLY A 244 -1.53 -2.41 -2.17
CA GLY A 244 -1.02 -2.95 -3.44
C GLY A 244 0.16 -3.88 -3.22
N GLY A 245 0.42 -4.79 -4.17
CA GLY A 245 1.51 -5.76 -4.03
C GLY A 245 1.37 -6.64 -2.77
N ASP A 246 2.42 -6.67 -1.98
CA ASP A 246 2.58 -7.33 -0.68
C ASP A 246 2.40 -6.39 0.53
N ALA A 247 1.97 -5.14 0.29
CA ALA A 247 1.80 -4.13 1.33
C ALA A 247 0.37 -4.13 1.90
N PHE A 248 0.28 -4.27 3.23
CA PHE A 248 -0.93 -4.15 4.02
C PHE A 248 -0.78 -3.02 5.03
N VAL A 249 -1.90 -2.48 5.50
CA VAL A 249 -1.90 -1.45 6.53
C VAL A 249 -3.08 -1.67 7.47
N VAL A 250 -2.88 -1.40 8.75
CA VAL A 250 -3.91 -1.44 9.78
C VAL A 250 -4.03 -0.06 10.39
N LEU A 251 -5.22 0.51 10.34
CA LEU A 251 -5.56 1.78 11.00
C LEU A 251 -6.29 1.50 12.32
N ILE A 252 -5.73 2.03 13.39
CA ILE A 252 -6.32 2.09 14.72
C ILE A 252 -6.85 3.51 14.88
N GLU A 253 -8.12 3.73 14.50
CA GLU A 253 -8.76 5.07 14.47
C GLU A 253 -8.68 5.79 15.83
N ARG A 254 -8.73 5.03 16.94
CA ARG A 254 -8.56 5.56 18.30
C ARG A 254 -7.72 4.60 19.15
N THR A 255 -6.66 5.12 19.76
CA THR A 255 -5.76 4.33 20.63
C THR A 255 -5.53 5.02 21.98
N GLY A 256 -5.37 4.24 23.05
CA GLY A 256 -4.94 4.72 24.37
C GLY A 256 -3.44 5.01 24.44
N GLY A 257 -2.68 4.59 23.43
CA GLY A 257 -1.25 4.87 23.28
C GLY A 257 -0.50 3.74 22.57
N THR A 258 0.82 3.82 22.57
CA THR A 258 1.69 2.93 21.79
C THR A 258 1.49 1.44 22.10
N ARG A 259 1.16 1.07 23.35
CA ARG A 259 0.93 -0.34 23.75
C ARG A 259 -0.21 -1.01 22.98
N ASP A 260 -1.30 -0.28 22.73
CA ASP A 260 -2.45 -0.83 22.00
C ASP A 260 -2.07 -1.14 20.55
N VAL A 261 -1.26 -0.26 19.94
CA VAL A 261 -0.79 -0.44 18.56
C VAL A 261 0.23 -1.58 18.46
N ILE A 262 1.08 -1.76 19.47
CA ILE A 262 1.98 -2.92 19.58
C ILE A 262 1.17 -4.22 19.63
N ALA A 263 0.12 -4.29 20.45
CA ALA A 263 -0.72 -5.48 20.54
C ALA A 263 -1.36 -5.84 19.19
N VAL A 264 -1.80 -4.85 18.41
CA VAL A 264 -2.28 -5.04 17.04
C VAL A 264 -1.18 -5.57 16.11
N ALA A 265 0.03 -5.03 16.20
CA ALA A 265 1.15 -5.50 15.39
C ALA A 265 1.57 -6.94 15.75
N GLU A 266 1.57 -7.30 17.03
CA GLU A 266 1.86 -8.66 17.49
C GLU A 266 0.80 -9.66 17.01
N ALA A 267 -0.48 -9.30 17.10
CA ALA A 267 -1.58 -10.11 16.56
C ALA A 267 -1.45 -10.28 15.04
N ALA A 268 -1.09 -9.22 14.32
CA ALA A 268 -0.88 -9.29 12.87
C ALA A 268 0.32 -10.18 12.49
N LEU A 269 1.44 -10.06 13.22
CA LEU A 269 2.61 -10.94 13.04
C LEU A 269 2.26 -12.40 13.27
N ALA A 270 1.54 -12.70 14.35
CA ALA A 270 1.12 -14.07 14.66
C ALA A 270 0.19 -14.63 13.58
N ALA A 271 -0.78 -13.83 13.10
CA ALA A 271 -1.69 -14.21 12.03
C ALA A 271 -0.98 -14.48 10.69
N ILE A 272 0.05 -13.71 10.36
CA ILE A 272 0.82 -13.88 9.12
C ILE A 272 1.81 -15.05 9.21
N HIS A 273 2.32 -15.38 10.41
CA HIS A 273 3.30 -16.45 10.59
C HIS A 273 2.75 -17.84 10.29
N GLU A 274 1.43 -18.01 10.33
CA GLU A 274 0.77 -19.27 9.98
C GLU A 274 1.02 -19.61 8.49
N PRO A 275 1.53 -20.80 8.14
CA PRO A 275 1.79 -21.16 6.73
C PRO A 275 0.51 -21.15 5.88
N ALA A 276 0.58 -20.64 4.65
CA ALA A 276 -0.52 -20.72 3.70
C ALA A 276 -0.41 -21.99 2.86
N VAL A 277 -1.50 -22.75 2.70
CA VAL A 277 -1.52 -23.95 1.85
C VAL A 277 -1.79 -23.56 0.40
N VAL A 278 -0.82 -23.82 -0.48
CA VAL A 278 -0.89 -23.50 -1.90
C VAL A 278 -0.61 -24.73 -2.74
N ALA A 279 -1.63 -25.21 -3.46
CA ALA A 279 -1.53 -26.42 -4.29
C ALA A 279 -1.00 -27.67 -3.54
N GLY A 280 -1.30 -27.79 -2.25
CA GLY A 280 -0.86 -28.90 -1.40
C GLY A 280 0.50 -28.69 -0.71
N THR A 281 1.15 -27.55 -0.92
CA THR A 281 2.42 -27.18 -0.27
C THR A 281 2.19 -26.08 0.77
N GLU A 282 2.79 -26.20 1.94
CA GLU A 282 2.81 -25.13 2.94
C GLU A 282 3.86 -24.07 2.59
N VAL A 283 3.43 -22.82 2.49
CA VAL A 283 4.29 -21.67 2.21
C VAL A 283 4.23 -20.73 3.42
N ALA A 284 5.33 -20.68 4.16
CA ALA A 284 5.49 -19.71 5.25
C ALA A 284 6.07 -18.40 4.72
N VAL A 285 5.48 -17.28 5.14
CA VAL A 285 5.99 -15.93 4.87
C VAL A 285 6.26 -15.21 6.17
N ARG A 286 7.30 -14.39 6.19
CA ARG A 286 7.57 -13.47 7.31
C ARG A 286 7.00 -12.10 6.95
N THR A 287 6.79 -11.26 7.95
CA THR A 287 6.38 -9.87 7.73
C THR A 287 7.19 -8.92 8.56
N SER A 288 7.51 -7.77 7.98
CA SER A 288 8.05 -6.64 8.70
C SER A 288 6.92 -5.63 8.94
N ILE A 289 6.91 -5.00 10.12
CA ILE A 289 5.88 -4.03 10.50
C ILE A 289 6.51 -2.73 10.99
N GLY A 290 6.11 -1.60 10.41
CA GLY A 290 6.36 -0.27 10.92
C GLY A 290 5.18 0.25 11.74
N ILE A 291 5.40 0.55 13.02
CA ILE A 291 4.36 1.04 13.94
C ILE A 291 4.52 2.55 14.15
N VAL A 292 3.43 3.29 14.03
CA VAL A 292 3.34 4.70 14.42
C VAL A 292 2.15 4.89 15.34
N GLU A 293 2.33 5.70 16.37
CA GLU A 293 1.25 6.15 17.22
C GLU A 293 1.48 7.63 17.55
N ARG A 294 0.47 8.48 17.33
CA ARG A 294 0.56 9.92 17.59
C ARG A 294 -0.77 10.48 18.09
N LYS A 295 -0.67 11.62 18.78
CA LYS A 295 -1.82 12.50 18.98
C LYS A 295 -2.33 12.99 17.62
N VAL A 296 -3.65 13.10 17.49
CA VAL A 296 -4.30 13.64 16.29
C VAL A 296 -3.98 15.13 16.12
N ALA A 297 -3.98 15.89 17.21
CA ALA A 297 -3.63 17.30 17.19
C ALA A 297 -2.19 17.51 16.66
N GLY A 298 -2.06 18.22 15.55
CA GLY A 298 -0.77 18.57 14.95
C GLY A 298 -0.11 17.47 14.12
N THR A 299 -0.86 16.44 13.70
CA THR A 299 -0.37 15.45 12.71
C THR A 299 -1.23 15.43 11.46
N SER A 300 -0.73 14.83 10.37
CA SER A 300 -1.48 14.63 9.13
C SER A 300 -1.40 13.17 8.66
N ALA A 301 -2.35 12.78 7.81
CA ALA A 301 -2.37 11.45 7.20
C ALA A 301 -1.05 11.13 6.47
N ASN A 302 -0.50 12.12 5.75
CA ASN A 302 0.77 11.98 5.04
C ASN A 302 1.95 11.77 5.98
N GLU A 303 2.01 12.49 7.11
CA GLU A 303 3.06 12.32 8.11
C GLU A 303 3.02 10.94 8.76
N LEU A 304 1.83 10.45 9.12
CA LEU A 304 1.65 9.11 9.70
C LEU A 304 2.09 8.02 8.72
N MET A 305 1.67 8.12 7.46
CA MET A 305 2.07 7.18 6.41
C MET A 305 3.58 7.18 6.19
N ARG A 306 4.20 8.36 6.08
CA ARG A 306 5.66 8.50 5.92
C ARG A 306 6.41 7.92 7.12
N ALA A 307 5.96 8.21 8.33
CA ALA A 307 6.57 7.69 9.54
C ALA A 307 6.47 6.16 9.60
N ALA A 308 5.34 5.57 9.20
CA ALA A 308 5.15 4.13 9.25
C ALA A 308 5.97 3.40 8.18
N ASP A 309 6.05 3.96 6.97
CA ASP A 309 6.91 3.43 5.90
C ASP A 309 8.41 3.50 6.27
N CYS A 310 8.86 4.63 6.83
CA CYS A 310 10.22 4.77 7.36
C CYS A 310 10.52 3.70 8.44
N THR A 311 9.58 3.51 9.37
CA THR A 311 9.71 2.50 10.43
C THR A 311 9.72 1.07 9.89
N LEU A 312 8.91 0.79 8.87
CA LEU A 312 8.89 -0.49 8.17
C LEU A 312 10.26 -0.78 7.53
N HIS A 313 10.87 0.22 6.91
CA HIS A 313 12.22 0.09 6.37
C HIS A 313 13.23 -0.26 7.46
N TRP A 314 13.14 0.39 8.62
CA TRP A 314 14.00 0.03 9.75
C TRP A 314 13.80 -1.41 10.22
N ALA A 315 12.56 -1.91 10.24
CA ALA A 315 12.27 -3.29 10.63
C ALA A 315 12.89 -4.29 9.64
N LYS A 316 12.85 -3.99 8.34
CA LYS A 316 13.52 -4.76 7.30
C LYS A 316 15.05 -4.73 7.46
N ALA A 317 15.63 -3.55 7.65
CA ALA A 317 17.07 -3.36 7.83
C ALA A 317 17.61 -4.10 9.08
N ALA A 318 16.79 -4.24 10.12
CA ALA A 318 17.15 -4.99 11.33
C ALA A 318 17.13 -6.52 11.14
N GLY A 319 16.77 -7.04 9.95
CA GLY A 319 16.73 -8.46 9.61
C GLY A 319 15.33 -9.03 9.36
N GLY A 320 14.31 -8.17 9.28
CA GLY A 320 12.93 -8.53 8.96
C GLY A 320 12.22 -9.42 9.98
N GLY A 321 10.98 -9.78 9.66
CA GLY A 321 10.13 -10.67 10.45
C GLY A 321 9.82 -10.17 11.85
N ARG A 322 9.68 -8.85 12.01
CA ARG A 322 9.49 -8.16 13.30
C ARG A 322 8.73 -6.86 13.11
N TRP A 323 8.24 -6.31 14.21
CA TRP A 323 7.77 -4.94 14.26
C TRP A 323 8.85 -4.01 14.82
N MET A 324 8.82 -2.73 14.41
CA MET A 324 9.54 -1.64 15.09
C MET A 324 8.62 -0.44 15.27
N ILE A 325 8.94 0.42 16.24
CA ILE A 325 8.18 1.62 16.58
C ILE A 325 8.91 2.84 16.03
N TYR A 326 8.13 3.77 15.50
CA TYR A 326 8.64 5.04 15.02
C TYR A 326 9.30 5.84 16.14
N ASP A 327 10.50 6.33 15.87
CA ASP A 327 11.29 7.18 16.75
C ASP A 327 11.63 8.45 15.97
N ALA A 328 11.03 9.57 16.38
CA ALA A 328 11.21 10.86 15.73
C ALA A 328 12.68 11.33 15.73
N GLU A 329 13.42 10.99 16.79
CA GLU A 329 14.83 11.39 16.92
C GLU A 329 15.71 10.53 16.01
N ARG A 330 15.40 9.24 15.86
CA ARG A 330 16.03 8.38 14.85
C ARG A 330 15.76 8.87 13.43
N ASP A 331 14.50 9.15 13.06
CA ASP A 331 14.13 9.66 11.73
C ASP A 331 14.87 10.96 11.42
N ARG A 332 14.91 11.90 12.39
CA ARG A 332 15.64 13.15 12.24
C ARG A 332 17.14 12.93 12.01
N ARG A 333 17.77 12.02 12.76
CA ARG A 333 19.19 11.68 12.59
C ARG A 333 19.47 11.07 11.22
N GLU A 334 18.62 10.16 10.74
CA GLU A 334 18.77 9.56 9.42
C GLU A 334 18.62 10.60 8.30
N LEU A 335 17.66 11.52 8.43
CA LEU A 335 17.51 12.65 7.48
C LEU A 335 18.71 13.58 7.49
N THR A 336 19.23 13.94 8.67
CA THR A 336 20.47 14.74 8.77
C THR A 336 21.64 14.01 8.14
N ARG A 337 21.80 12.70 8.36
CA ARG A 337 22.84 11.88 7.73
C ARG A 337 22.71 11.87 6.21
N GLN A 338 21.50 11.71 5.67
CA GLN A 338 21.25 11.74 4.23
C GLN A 338 21.59 13.11 3.62
N ALA A 339 21.15 14.20 4.27
CA ALA A 339 21.44 15.56 3.83
C ALA A 339 22.96 15.86 3.82
N LEU A 340 23.65 15.48 4.90
CA LEU A 340 25.12 15.60 4.98
C LEU A 340 25.81 14.80 3.88
N THR A 341 25.40 13.55 3.66
CA THR A 341 25.97 12.69 2.62
C THR A 341 25.80 13.33 1.22
N ALA A 342 24.61 13.84 0.92
CA ALA A 342 24.33 14.50 -0.35
C ALA A 342 25.14 15.80 -0.54
N ALA A 343 25.52 16.47 0.55
CA ALA A 343 26.26 17.72 0.52
C ALA A 343 27.78 17.54 0.36
N ILE A 344 28.37 16.36 0.67
CA ILE A 344 29.83 16.15 0.58
C ILE A 344 30.42 16.51 -0.80
N PRO A 345 29.87 16.05 -1.95
CA PRO A 345 30.46 16.37 -3.25
C PRO A 345 30.43 17.87 -3.54
N THR A 346 29.30 18.53 -3.27
CA THR A 346 29.17 19.98 -3.48
C THR A 346 30.05 20.77 -2.51
N GLY A 347 30.24 20.29 -1.28
CA GLY A 347 31.15 20.91 -0.32
C GLY A 347 32.62 20.85 -0.76
N LEU A 348 33.03 19.75 -1.40
CA LEU A 348 34.36 19.65 -2.02
C LEU A 348 34.52 20.67 -3.15
N ASP A 349 33.55 20.76 -4.06
CA ASP A 349 33.57 21.71 -5.18
C ASP A 349 33.59 23.18 -4.72
N ARG A 350 32.95 23.48 -3.58
CA ARG A 350 32.87 24.82 -2.99
C ARG A 350 34.03 25.19 -2.07
N GLY A 351 34.99 24.29 -1.85
CA GLY A 351 36.12 24.54 -0.95
C GLY A 351 35.70 24.67 0.52
N GLU A 352 34.65 23.96 0.93
CA GLU A 352 34.17 23.97 2.32
C GLU A 352 35.01 23.09 3.24
N PHE A 353 35.80 22.17 2.67
CA PHE A 353 36.73 21.33 3.41
C PHE A 353 38.08 22.03 3.60
N TYR A 354 38.68 21.84 4.77
CA TYR A 354 40.02 22.34 5.09
C TYR A 354 40.75 21.36 6.02
N LEU A 355 42.06 21.52 6.18
CA LEU A 355 42.88 20.67 7.04
C LEU A 355 43.39 21.47 8.24
N ASP A 356 43.16 20.93 9.44
CA ASP A 356 43.97 21.27 10.63
C ASP A 356 45.11 20.27 10.73
N TYR A 357 46.20 20.66 11.38
CA TYR A 357 47.40 19.84 11.54
C TYR A 357 47.70 19.65 13.02
N GLN A 358 47.91 18.42 13.45
CA GLN A 358 48.29 18.13 14.83
C GLN A 358 49.77 17.73 14.93
N PRO A 359 50.56 18.34 15.83
CA PRO A 359 51.96 17.99 16.02
C PRO A 359 52.21 16.56 16.50
N LEU A 360 53.15 15.87 15.85
CA LEU A 360 53.81 14.65 16.34
C LEU A 360 55.21 15.03 16.84
N THR A 361 55.48 14.80 18.11
CA THR A 361 56.69 15.28 18.78
C THR A 361 57.55 14.13 19.27
N SER A 362 58.86 14.22 19.04
CA SER A 362 59.86 13.31 19.59
C SER A 362 59.82 13.34 21.11
N LEU A 363 59.63 12.18 21.73
CA LEU A 363 59.68 12.09 23.18
C LEU A 363 61.12 12.23 23.69
N ARG A 364 62.13 11.92 22.87
CA ARG A 364 63.54 11.97 23.25
C ARG A 364 64.07 13.38 23.45
N ASP A 365 63.81 14.28 22.49
CA ASP A 365 64.42 15.60 22.42
C ASP A 365 63.41 16.74 22.22
N GLY A 366 62.11 16.44 22.17
CA GLY A 366 61.04 17.43 22.08
C GLY A 366 60.91 18.08 20.69
N ARG A 367 61.62 17.58 19.68
CA ARG A 367 61.55 18.12 18.31
C ARG A 367 60.26 17.71 17.61
N LEU A 368 59.72 18.61 16.79
CA LEU A 368 58.64 18.30 15.87
C LEU A 368 59.14 17.31 14.81
N LEU A 369 58.54 16.13 14.75
CA LEU A 369 58.89 15.09 13.77
C LEU A 369 57.99 15.16 12.55
N GLY A 370 56.69 15.32 12.79
CA GLY A 370 55.65 15.22 11.81
C GLY A 370 54.41 15.98 12.23
N VAL A 371 53.42 16.02 11.35
CA VAL A 371 52.07 16.47 11.70
C VAL A 371 51.03 15.56 11.07
N GLU A 372 49.93 15.31 11.78
CA GLU A 372 48.78 14.61 11.24
C GLU A 372 47.82 15.61 10.60
N ALA A 373 47.45 15.38 9.34
CA ALA A 373 46.46 16.16 8.61
C ALA A 373 45.05 15.68 8.95
N LEU A 374 44.31 16.53 9.65
CA LEU A 374 42.98 16.25 10.16
C LEU A 374 41.94 17.08 9.39
N VAL A 375 41.14 16.41 8.58
CA VAL A 375 40.09 17.05 7.78
C VAL A 375 39.01 17.69 8.65
N ARG A 376 38.52 18.84 8.20
CA ARG A 376 37.41 19.60 8.78
C ARG A 376 36.48 20.02 7.67
N TRP A 377 35.20 20.14 7.98
CA TRP A 377 34.21 20.63 7.03
C TRP A 377 33.49 21.85 7.60
N ARG A 378 33.69 23.01 6.96
CA ARG A 378 33.00 24.25 7.29
C ARG A 378 31.65 24.29 6.58
N HIS A 379 30.68 23.57 7.14
CA HIS A 379 29.32 23.50 6.60
C HIS A 379 28.59 24.86 6.77
N PRO A 380 27.90 25.37 5.74
CA PRO A 380 27.26 26.69 5.78
C PRO A 380 26.22 26.85 6.90
N GLU A 381 25.49 25.77 7.21
CA GLU A 381 24.41 25.80 8.21
C GLU A 381 24.79 25.21 9.58
N LEU A 382 25.76 24.28 9.62
CA LEU A 382 26.08 23.48 10.81
C LEU A 382 27.39 23.91 11.47
N GLY A 383 28.09 24.89 10.89
CA GLY A 383 29.40 25.33 11.35
C GLY A 383 30.50 24.33 11.01
N VAL A 384 31.53 24.25 11.85
CA VAL A 384 32.67 23.35 11.63
C VAL A 384 32.33 21.95 12.13
N LEU A 385 32.25 21.01 11.21
CA LEU A 385 32.06 19.59 11.47
C LEU A 385 33.41 18.87 11.57
N ARG A 386 33.48 17.95 12.53
CA ARG A 386 34.64 17.08 12.78
C ARG A 386 34.50 15.74 12.03
N PRO A 387 35.62 15.02 11.77
CA PRO A 387 35.62 13.77 11.00
C PRO A 387 34.59 12.74 11.45
N ASP A 388 34.38 12.59 12.76
CA ASP A 388 33.41 11.66 13.38
C ASP A 388 31.97 11.89 12.91
N GLN A 389 31.66 13.07 12.39
CA GLN A 389 30.31 13.43 11.93
C GLN A 389 30.08 13.10 10.44
N PHE A 390 31.12 12.92 9.62
CA PHE A 390 30.96 12.73 8.17
C PHE A 390 31.83 11.66 7.52
N ILE A 391 32.92 11.19 8.14
CA ILE A 391 33.78 10.16 7.54
C ILE A 391 33.02 8.84 7.38
N GLY A 392 32.31 8.37 8.42
CA GLY A 392 31.52 7.14 8.32
C GLY A 392 30.45 7.21 7.23
N LEU A 393 29.84 8.39 7.02
CA LEU A 393 28.90 8.63 5.92
C LEU A 393 29.57 8.49 4.54
N ALA A 394 30.77 9.06 4.42
CA ALA A 394 31.55 9.00 3.21
C ALA A 394 31.99 7.56 2.88
N GLU A 395 32.30 6.74 3.90
CA GLU A 395 32.70 5.34 3.73
C GLU A 395 31.55 4.44 3.26
N GLU A 396 30.37 4.60 3.89
CA GLU A 396 29.13 3.88 3.55
C GLU A 396 28.73 4.12 2.09
N THR A 397 28.90 5.36 1.62
CA THR A 397 28.48 5.79 0.27
C THR A 397 29.58 5.77 -0.78
N GLY A 398 30.82 5.46 -0.39
CA GLY A 398 31.98 5.48 -1.27
C GLY A 398 32.54 6.87 -1.58
N LEU A 399 31.92 7.93 -1.07
CA LEU A 399 32.40 9.32 -1.15
C LEU A 399 33.72 9.54 -0.40
N ILE A 400 34.14 8.60 0.45
CA ILE A 400 35.46 8.63 1.11
C ILE A 400 36.60 8.64 0.10
N VAL A 401 36.40 8.07 -1.08
CA VAL A 401 37.43 8.00 -2.12
C VAL A 401 37.75 9.38 -2.72
N PRO A 402 36.78 10.15 -3.25
CA PRO A 402 37.06 11.51 -3.71
C PRO A 402 37.48 12.45 -2.57
N LEU A 403 36.86 12.34 -1.38
CA LEU A 403 37.25 13.14 -0.22
C LEU A 403 38.70 12.87 0.20
N GLY A 404 39.08 11.60 0.35
CA GLY A 404 40.45 11.21 0.71
C GLY A 404 41.48 11.58 -0.34
N GLY A 405 41.11 11.55 -1.63
CA GLY A 405 41.95 12.08 -2.71
C GLY A 405 42.21 13.58 -2.57
N TRP A 406 41.19 14.36 -2.23
CA TRP A 406 41.32 15.79 -1.94
C TRP A 406 42.18 16.05 -0.68
N VAL A 407 41.94 15.32 0.41
CA VAL A 407 42.72 15.43 1.67
C VAL A 407 44.20 15.17 1.40
N LEU A 408 44.51 14.08 0.69
CA LEU A 408 45.88 13.73 0.35
C LEU A 408 46.56 14.81 -0.51
N ALA A 409 45.85 15.32 -1.51
CA ALA A 409 46.37 16.37 -2.39
C ALA A 409 46.67 17.66 -1.62
N GLU A 410 45.74 18.11 -0.78
CA GLU A 410 45.89 19.33 0.01
C GLU A 410 46.98 19.20 1.08
N ALA A 411 47.06 18.06 1.76
CA ALA A 411 48.12 17.77 2.73
C ALA A 411 49.51 17.80 2.07
N CYS A 412 49.67 17.17 0.89
CA CYS A 412 50.93 17.19 0.16
C CYS A 412 51.30 18.59 -0.33
N ARG A 413 50.31 19.37 -0.81
CA ARG A 413 50.51 20.75 -1.28
C ARG A 413 51.00 21.65 -0.14
N VAL A 414 50.35 21.57 1.03
CA VAL A 414 50.75 22.35 2.21
C VAL A 414 52.12 21.91 2.72
N ALA A 415 52.38 20.61 2.86
CA ALA A 415 53.68 20.11 3.33
C ALA A 415 54.83 20.46 2.37
N GLY A 416 54.58 20.48 1.06
CA GLY A 416 55.54 20.93 0.05
C GLY A 416 55.93 22.41 0.20
N SER A 417 55.00 23.25 0.70
CA SER A 417 55.27 24.67 0.96
C SER A 417 56.19 24.94 2.15
N TRP A 418 56.46 23.96 3.02
CA TRP A 418 57.30 24.11 4.22
C TRP A 418 58.80 24.00 3.94
N SER A 419 59.18 23.86 2.67
CA SER A 419 60.56 23.63 2.23
C SER A 419 61.50 24.81 2.52
N GLY A 420 62.75 24.50 2.90
CA GLY A 420 63.83 25.47 3.05
C GLY A 420 64.11 25.93 4.48
N THR A 421 63.53 25.27 5.48
CA THR A 421 63.70 25.58 6.92
C THR A 421 64.75 24.70 7.60
N GLY A 422 65.09 23.55 7.01
CA GLY A 422 66.10 22.63 7.55
C GLY A 422 65.57 21.82 8.73
N GLY A 423 64.87 20.72 8.44
CA GLY A 423 64.23 19.87 9.46
C GLY A 423 62.71 19.83 9.33
N GLU A 424 62.22 19.94 8.10
CA GLU A 424 60.80 19.99 7.77
C GLU A 424 60.09 18.70 8.22
N PRO A 425 58.93 18.81 8.88
CA PRO A 425 58.18 17.64 9.32
C PRO A 425 57.62 16.87 8.12
N PHE A 426 57.41 15.56 8.33
CA PHE A 426 56.55 14.78 7.46
C PHE A 426 55.07 15.11 7.72
N VAL A 427 54.21 14.89 6.74
CA VAL A 427 52.75 14.98 6.88
C VAL A 427 52.16 13.58 6.87
N SER A 428 51.33 13.29 7.86
CA SER A 428 50.61 12.03 8.02
C SER A 428 49.18 12.19 7.56
N VAL A 429 48.70 11.25 6.74
CA VAL A 429 47.35 11.29 6.15
C VAL A 429 46.67 9.94 6.31
N ASN A 430 45.49 9.96 6.91
CA ASN A 430 44.61 8.80 7.02
C ASN A 430 44.15 8.29 5.65
N LEU A 431 44.30 6.99 5.44
CA LEU A 431 43.93 6.30 4.21
C LEU A 431 42.86 5.25 4.50
N ALA A 432 41.63 5.52 4.08
CA ALA A 432 40.50 4.63 4.32
C ALA A 432 40.65 3.28 3.62
N VAL A 433 40.09 2.22 4.20
CA VAL A 433 40.14 0.83 3.69
C VAL A 433 39.75 0.76 2.20
N ARG A 434 38.67 1.45 1.83
CA ARG A 434 38.15 1.48 0.45
C ARG A 434 39.14 2.11 -0.54
N GLN A 435 39.97 3.06 -0.10
CA GLN A 435 41.00 3.68 -0.93
C GLN A 435 42.19 2.74 -1.16
N VAL A 436 42.60 1.97 -0.14
CA VAL A 436 43.68 0.97 -0.27
C VAL A 436 43.34 -0.07 -1.33
N HIS A 437 42.07 -0.47 -1.41
CA HIS A 437 41.58 -1.45 -2.39
C HIS A 437 41.34 -0.85 -3.79
N ARG A 438 41.53 0.46 -3.99
CA ARG A 438 41.24 1.11 -5.27
C ARG A 438 42.37 0.84 -6.27
N PRO A 439 42.06 0.27 -7.46
CA PRO A 439 43.03 0.21 -8.55
C PRO A 439 43.47 1.62 -8.96
N GLY A 440 44.78 1.86 -8.95
CA GLY A 440 45.37 3.14 -9.35
C GLY A 440 45.90 4.00 -8.21
N LEU A 441 45.67 3.68 -6.93
CA LEU A 441 46.18 4.44 -5.78
C LEU A 441 47.67 4.78 -5.91
N VAL A 442 48.51 3.78 -6.21
CA VAL A 442 49.96 3.96 -6.35
C VAL A 442 50.30 4.99 -7.44
N ARG A 443 49.60 4.94 -8.58
CA ARG A 443 49.80 5.89 -9.68
C ARG A 443 49.41 7.29 -9.22
N ASP A 444 48.25 7.41 -8.59
CA ASP A 444 47.69 8.69 -8.18
C ASP A 444 48.58 9.38 -7.12
N VAL A 445 49.10 8.62 -6.12
CA VAL A 445 50.07 9.12 -5.13
C VAL A 445 51.37 9.55 -5.80
N ARG A 446 51.92 8.72 -6.71
CA ARG A 446 53.17 9.06 -7.43
C ARG A 446 53.03 10.34 -8.25
N ASP A 447 51.92 10.48 -8.98
CA ASP A 447 51.66 11.65 -9.80
C ASP A 447 51.47 12.90 -8.92
N LEU A 448 50.82 12.76 -7.76
CA LEU A 448 50.67 13.83 -6.78
C LEU A 448 51.99 14.29 -6.17
N LEU A 449 52.84 13.37 -5.71
CA LEU A 449 54.18 13.69 -5.17
C LEU A 449 55.02 14.43 -6.22
N ARG A 450 54.98 13.97 -7.47
CA ARG A 450 55.66 14.65 -8.59
C ARG A 450 55.12 16.06 -8.84
N HIS A 451 53.80 16.25 -8.75
CA HIS A 451 53.18 17.55 -8.99
C HIS A 451 53.42 18.56 -7.86
N THR A 452 53.41 18.09 -6.61
CA THR A 452 53.63 18.92 -5.42
C THR A 452 55.11 19.15 -5.10
N GLY A 453 56.00 18.32 -5.64
CA GLY A 453 57.43 18.35 -5.34
C GLY A 453 57.77 17.86 -3.93
N LEU A 454 56.81 17.25 -3.21
CA LEU A 454 57.04 16.71 -1.88
C LEU A 454 57.93 15.46 -1.98
N PRO A 455 59.07 15.40 -1.27
CA PRO A 455 59.86 14.17 -1.16
C PRO A 455 59.00 13.03 -0.58
N PRO A 456 59.00 11.83 -1.18
CA PRO A 456 58.17 10.71 -0.71
C PRO A 456 58.30 10.40 0.78
N GLU A 457 59.51 10.52 1.34
CA GLU A 457 59.82 10.30 2.75
C GLU A 457 59.17 11.30 3.72
N ARG A 458 58.61 12.39 3.19
CA ARG A 458 57.83 13.39 3.93
C ARG A 458 56.32 13.14 3.87
N LEU A 459 55.87 12.10 3.17
CA LEU A 459 54.50 11.63 3.22
C LEU A 459 54.43 10.36 4.06
N GLN A 460 53.53 10.35 5.04
CA GLN A 460 53.13 9.17 5.79
C GLN A 460 51.66 8.87 5.52
N LEU A 461 51.35 7.59 5.25
CA LEU A 461 49.99 7.10 5.11
C LEU A 461 49.65 6.25 6.32
N GLU A 462 48.55 6.60 6.97
CA GLU A 462 48.02 5.89 8.13
C GLU A 462 46.90 4.97 7.69
N ILE A 463 46.97 3.72 8.10
CA ILE A 463 45.97 2.70 7.82
C ILE A 463 45.53 2.04 9.12
N THR A 464 44.23 1.84 9.28
CA THR A 464 43.72 1.12 10.45
C THR A 464 44.12 -0.35 10.38
N GLU A 465 44.24 -0.99 11.55
CA GLU A 465 44.52 -2.42 11.66
C GLU A 465 43.52 -3.29 10.84
N SER A 466 42.23 -2.94 10.88
CA SER A 466 41.17 -3.65 10.16
C SER A 466 41.30 -3.56 8.64
N ALA A 467 41.93 -2.49 8.10
CA ALA A 467 42.22 -2.36 6.68
C ALA A 467 43.08 -3.52 6.14
N MET A 468 43.86 -4.14 7.03
CA MET A 468 44.90 -5.12 6.72
C MET A 468 44.48 -6.56 6.97
N MET A 469 43.33 -6.80 7.61
CA MET A 469 42.82 -8.14 7.91
C MET A 469 42.06 -8.78 6.74
N SER A 470 42.01 -8.13 5.58
CA SER A 470 41.37 -8.66 4.37
C SER A 470 42.21 -9.78 3.76
N PRO A 471 41.62 -10.92 3.35
CA PRO A 471 42.33 -12.04 2.71
C PRO A 471 42.85 -11.72 1.30
N ALA A 472 42.70 -10.50 0.80
CA ALA A 472 43.17 -10.08 -0.52
C ALA A 472 44.66 -9.70 -0.50
N GLU A 473 45.44 -10.19 -1.47
CA GLU A 473 46.87 -9.83 -1.63
C GLU A 473 47.08 -8.43 -2.23
N GLU A 474 46.07 -7.89 -2.93
CA GLU A 474 46.19 -6.62 -3.68
C GLU A 474 46.48 -5.38 -2.80
N PRO A 475 45.80 -5.17 -1.65
CA PRO A 475 46.09 -4.06 -0.73
C PRO A 475 47.55 -4.02 -0.26
N VAL A 476 48.08 -5.17 0.15
CA VAL A 476 49.46 -5.29 0.64
C VAL A 476 50.46 -4.98 -0.48
N ARG A 477 50.18 -5.42 -1.71
CA ARG A 477 51.00 -5.08 -2.87
C ARG A 477 51.03 -3.57 -3.14
N ALA A 478 49.89 -2.90 -3.07
CA ALA A 478 49.82 -1.45 -3.26
C ALA A 478 50.65 -0.70 -2.20
N LEU A 479 50.56 -1.10 -0.93
CA LEU A 479 51.36 -0.51 0.16
C LEU A 479 52.86 -0.75 -0.03
N ARG A 480 53.28 -1.95 -0.48
CA ARG A 480 54.69 -2.22 -0.79
C ARG A 480 55.21 -1.30 -1.89
N MET A 481 54.44 -1.14 -2.96
CA MET A 481 54.82 -0.23 -4.04
C MET A 481 54.91 1.22 -3.59
N LEU A 482 54.10 1.66 -2.62
CA LEU A 482 54.19 2.99 -2.02
C LEU A 482 55.42 3.13 -1.13
N ALA A 483 55.70 2.12 -0.31
CA ALA A 483 56.91 2.08 0.51
C ALA A 483 58.19 2.05 -0.34
N ASP A 484 58.19 1.33 -1.47
CA ASP A 484 59.31 1.31 -2.43
C ASP A 484 59.54 2.68 -3.09
N LEU A 485 58.51 3.55 -3.16
CA LEU A 485 58.66 4.95 -3.57
C LEU A 485 59.30 5.82 -2.48
N GLY A 486 59.38 5.34 -1.24
CA GLY A 486 59.88 6.06 -0.06
C GLY A 486 58.77 6.61 0.85
N VAL A 487 57.49 6.33 0.56
CA VAL A 487 56.37 6.77 1.41
C VAL A 487 56.36 5.96 2.70
N ARG A 488 56.21 6.64 3.85
CA ARG A 488 56.09 5.98 5.15
C ARG A 488 54.71 5.37 5.31
N ILE A 489 54.63 4.19 5.90
CA ILE A 489 53.34 3.53 6.18
C ILE A 489 53.26 3.29 7.68
N ALA A 490 52.23 3.84 8.30
CA ALA A 490 51.96 3.69 9.72
C ALA A 490 50.66 2.91 9.94
N ILE A 491 50.64 2.05 10.96
CA ILE A 491 49.40 1.41 11.41
C ILE A 491 48.79 2.25 12.51
N ASP A 492 47.55 2.66 12.30
CA ASP A 492 46.75 3.49 13.19
C ASP A 492 45.86 2.65 14.12
N ASP A 493 45.50 3.22 15.27
CA ASP A 493 44.65 2.60 16.31
C ASP A 493 45.12 1.20 16.78
N PHE A 494 46.43 0.94 16.78
CA PHE A 494 46.97 -0.38 17.07
C PHE A 494 46.64 -0.85 18.50
N GLY A 495 46.11 -2.08 18.62
CA GLY A 495 45.75 -2.72 19.88
C GLY A 495 44.26 -2.63 20.26
N THR A 496 43.44 -1.93 19.47
CA THR A 496 41.97 -1.89 19.63
C THR A 496 41.26 -3.07 18.94
N GLY A 497 41.96 -3.79 18.05
CA GLY A 497 41.47 -4.97 17.32
C GLY A 497 42.15 -6.29 17.69
N TYR A 498 41.82 -7.36 16.94
CA TYR A 498 42.49 -8.66 17.07
C TYR A 498 43.79 -8.68 16.27
N SER A 499 44.91 -8.35 16.91
CA SER A 499 46.21 -8.30 16.23
C SER A 499 46.76 -9.68 15.90
N ASN A 500 46.79 -10.01 14.62
CA ASN A 500 47.62 -11.10 14.13
C ASN A 500 49.06 -10.61 13.96
N LEU A 501 49.85 -10.68 15.03
CA LEU A 501 51.25 -10.25 15.04
C LEU A 501 52.11 -10.93 13.96
N ALA A 502 51.71 -12.12 13.49
CA ALA A 502 52.40 -12.78 12.39
C ALA A 502 52.30 -12.01 11.07
N TYR A 503 51.22 -11.24 10.87
CA TYR A 503 51.01 -10.44 9.67
C TYR A 503 51.90 -9.17 9.65
N LEU A 504 52.15 -8.55 10.80
CA LEU A 504 52.97 -7.33 10.90
C LEU A 504 54.35 -7.49 10.27
N ARG A 505 54.97 -8.67 10.44
CA ARG A 505 56.30 -8.97 9.90
C ARG A 505 56.38 -8.81 8.39
N ASP A 506 55.30 -9.10 7.67
CA ASP A 506 55.30 -9.19 6.21
C ASP A 506 54.77 -7.89 5.57
N LEU A 507 54.41 -6.89 6.38
CA LEU A 507 53.92 -5.59 5.93
C LEU A 507 55.04 -4.55 5.79
N PRO A 508 54.97 -3.66 4.79
CA PRO A 508 55.97 -2.61 4.56
C PRO A 508 55.71 -1.40 5.47
N VAL A 509 55.50 -1.64 6.76
CA VAL A 509 55.20 -0.61 7.76
C VAL A 509 56.48 -0.13 8.41
N THR A 510 56.52 1.15 8.77
CA THR A 510 57.66 1.79 9.42
C THR A 510 57.33 2.24 10.84
N GLU A 511 56.04 2.37 11.16
CA GLU A 511 55.57 2.95 12.41
C GLU A 511 54.29 2.26 12.91
N LEU A 512 54.17 2.14 14.23
CA LEU A 512 52.93 1.79 14.92
C LEU A 512 52.45 2.98 15.76
N LYS A 513 51.20 3.39 15.56
CA LYS A 513 50.53 4.37 16.40
C LYS A 513 49.65 3.63 17.41
N VAL A 514 49.99 3.77 18.69
CA VAL A 514 49.27 3.11 19.78
C VAL A 514 48.10 3.99 20.20
N ALA A 515 46.91 3.39 20.17
CA ALA A 515 45.66 4.07 20.47
C ALA A 515 45.68 4.76 21.84
N GLY A 516 45.03 5.92 21.93
CA GLY A 516 44.99 6.73 23.15
C GLY A 516 44.40 6.04 24.37
N GLU A 517 43.61 4.97 24.20
CA GLU A 517 43.06 4.17 25.30
C GLU A 517 44.15 3.56 26.19
N PHE A 518 45.27 3.10 25.62
CA PHE A 518 46.42 2.59 26.38
C PHE A 518 47.17 3.70 27.13
N VAL A 519 47.12 4.93 26.62
CA VAL A 519 47.80 6.10 27.20
C VAL A 519 46.93 6.76 28.29
N ALA A 520 45.61 6.66 28.18
CA ALA A 520 44.66 7.14 29.19
C ALA A 520 44.88 6.44 30.55
N GLY A 521 45.27 5.16 30.52
CA GLY A 521 45.62 4.37 31.71
C GLY A 521 46.78 4.94 32.53
N LEU A 522 47.69 5.71 31.93
CA LEU A 522 48.88 6.28 32.61
C LEU A 522 48.56 7.42 33.61
N ARG A 523 47.28 7.74 33.85
CA ARG A 523 46.82 8.86 34.71
C ARG A 523 46.79 8.57 36.22
N ALA A 524 46.91 7.31 36.66
CA ALA A 524 46.77 6.95 38.08
C ALA A 524 48.13 6.80 38.81
N SER A 525 48.08 6.93 40.15
CA SER A 525 49.21 6.65 41.06
C SER A 525 49.56 5.15 41.13
N GLU A 526 48.66 4.28 40.68
CA GLU A 526 48.94 2.88 40.31
C GLU A 526 48.10 2.50 39.07
N PRO A 527 48.75 2.18 37.94
CA PRO A 527 48.35 1.00 37.16
C PRO A 527 49.55 0.32 36.48
N GLN A 528 50.08 -0.75 37.08
CA GLN A 528 51.20 -1.51 36.49
C GLN A 528 50.82 -2.25 35.20
N ALA A 529 49.53 -2.54 34.95
CA ALA A 529 49.11 -3.37 33.82
C ALA A 529 49.22 -2.64 32.47
N ASP A 530 48.58 -1.47 32.34
CA ASP A 530 48.59 -0.70 31.08
C ASP A 530 50.01 -0.24 30.71
N GLU A 531 50.81 0.17 31.71
CA GLU A 531 52.21 0.53 31.53
C GLU A 531 53.05 -0.67 31.06
N ARG A 532 52.82 -1.88 31.61
CA ARG A 532 53.49 -3.12 31.15
C ARG A 532 53.05 -3.56 29.77
N ILE A 533 51.77 -3.43 29.44
CA ILE A 533 51.23 -3.73 28.11
C ILE A 533 51.90 -2.81 27.11
N LEU A 534 51.90 -1.50 27.39
CA LEU A 534 52.53 -0.50 26.54
C LEU A 534 54.04 -0.73 26.38
N ALA A 535 54.75 -1.07 27.45
CA ALA A 535 56.17 -1.42 27.37
C ALA A 535 56.43 -2.69 26.54
N SER A 536 55.52 -3.67 26.61
CA SER A 536 55.61 -4.89 25.80
C SER A 536 55.35 -4.59 24.33
N LEU A 537 54.37 -3.71 24.02
CA LEU A 537 54.07 -3.25 22.66
C LEU A 537 55.24 -2.48 22.05
N VAL A 538 55.84 -1.56 22.81
CA VAL A 538 57.03 -0.81 22.38
C VAL A 538 58.20 -1.75 22.11
N SER A 539 58.47 -2.68 23.03
CA SER A 539 59.53 -3.67 22.86
C SER A 539 59.32 -4.56 21.63
N LEU A 540 58.09 -4.97 21.36
CA LEU A 540 57.73 -5.77 20.19
C LEU A 540 57.92 -4.99 18.88
N ALA A 541 57.45 -3.73 18.85
CA ALA A 541 57.61 -2.86 17.70
C ALA A 541 59.09 -2.66 17.35
N HIS A 542 59.91 -2.37 18.36
CA HIS A 542 61.37 -2.22 18.21
C HIS A 542 62.04 -3.52 17.75
N ALA A 543 61.60 -4.68 18.22
CA ALA A 543 62.09 -5.98 17.74
C ALA A 543 61.79 -6.23 16.25
N LEU A 544 60.77 -5.56 15.71
CA LEU A 544 60.41 -5.56 14.29
C LEU A 544 61.02 -4.37 13.51
N ASN A 545 61.87 -3.56 14.13
CA ASN A 545 62.44 -2.31 13.59
C ASN A 545 61.38 -1.24 13.24
N LEU A 546 60.27 -1.19 13.98
CA LEU A 546 59.22 -0.19 13.84
C LEU A 546 59.38 0.89 14.90
N THR A 547 59.11 2.15 14.55
CA THR A 547 58.98 3.23 15.55
C THR A 547 57.59 3.22 16.18
N VAL A 548 57.47 3.77 17.38
CA VAL A 548 56.19 3.85 18.10
C VAL A 548 55.80 5.29 18.42
N THR A 549 54.60 5.66 18.00
CA THR A 549 53.95 6.90 18.41
C THR A 549 52.79 6.60 19.36
N ALA A 550 52.80 7.23 20.53
CA ALA A 550 51.71 7.14 21.48
C ALA A 550 50.70 8.28 21.26
N GLU A 551 49.43 7.95 21.06
CA GLU A 551 48.37 8.93 20.87
C GLU A 551 47.67 9.33 22.18
N GLY A 552 46.89 10.41 22.14
CA GLY A 552 46.09 10.83 23.30
C GLY A 552 46.95 11.31 24.49
N VAL A 553 48.17 11.79 24.26
CA VAL A 553 49.03 12.34 25.31
C VAL A 553 48.51 13.72 25.73
N GLU A 554 47.91 13.80 26.91
CA GLU A 554 47.27 15.03 27.41
C GLU A 554 48.08 15.74 28.49
N THR A 555 49.01 15.05 29.15
CA THR A 555 49.75 15.59 30.30
C THR A 555 51.26 15.34 30.19
N ALA A 556 52.04 16.20 30.85
CA ALA A 556 53.51 16.04 30.94
C ALA A 556 53.90 14.72 31.62
N GLY A 557 53.15 14.29 32.65
CA GLY A 557 53.41 13.02 33.34
C GLY A 557 53.23 11.80 32.44
N GLN A 558 52.25 11.81 31.54
CA GLN A 558 52.12 10.76 30.52
C GLN A 558 53.33 10.75 29.58
N ALA A 559 53.76 11.91 29.09
CA ALA A 559 54.92 12.02 28.21
C ALA A 559 56.23 11.53 28.87
N GLU A 560 56.44 11.83 30.15
CA GLU A 560 57.60 11.35 30.91
C GLU A 560 57.61 9.82 31.06
N ARG A 561 56.46 9.22 31.37
CA ARG A 561 56.35 7.75 31.47
C ARG A 561 56.56 7.09 30.12
N LEU A 562 55.95 7.60 29.05
CA LEU A 562 56.16 7.11 27.69
C LEU A 562 57.63 7.18 27.27
N ARG A 563 58.32 8.27 27.59
CA ARG A 563 59.76 8.40 27.39
C ARG A 563 60.55 7.34 28.18
N ALA A 564 60.18 7.08 29.43
CA ALA A 564 60.84 6.07 30.27
C ALA A 564 60.66 4.64 29.73
N ILE A 565 59.50 4.36 29.12
CA ILE A 565 59.20 3.09 28.44
C ILE A 565 60.01 2.92 27.14
N GLY A 566 60.53 4.02 26.59
CA GLY A 566 61.27 4.02 25.32
C GLY A 566 60.40 4.30 24.10
N CYS A 567 59.19 4.84 24.27
CA CYS A 567 58.35 5.27 23.14
C CYS A 567 59.07 6.39 22.36
N ASP A 568 59.03 6.33 21.03
CA ASP A 568 59.81 7.22 20.16
C ASP A 568 59.17 8.63 20.06
N ALA A 569 57.86 8.67 19.85
CA ALA A 569 57.11 9.89 19.64
C ALA A 569 55.77 9.90 20.39
N GLY A 570 55.23 11.09 20.56
CA GLY A 570 53.95 11.33 21.21
C GLY A 570 53.11 12.34 20.44
N GLN A 571 51.81 12.09 20.43
CA GLN A 571 50.80 12.95 19.83
C GLN A 571 49.65 13.17 20.81
N GLY A 572 49.21 14.42 20.95
CA GLY A 572 48.10 14.77 21.83
C GLY A 572 48.15 16.22 22.30
N TRP A 573 47.17 16.61 23.12
CA TRP A 573 47.00 18.00 23.55
C TRP A 573 48.16 18.54 24.38
N HIS A 574 48.98 17.67 24.97
CA HIS A 574 50.21 18.08 25.65
C HIS A 574 51.19 18.78 24.69
N PHE A 575 51.29 18.30 23.44
CA PHE A 575 52.22 18.82 22.43
C PHE A 575 51.59 19.89 21.54
N GLY A 576 50.28 19.74 21.27
CA GLY A 576 49.51 20.71 20.51
C GLY A 576 48.12 20.19 20.17
N ARG A 577 47.16 21.13 20.09
CA ARG A 577 45.85 20.85 19.51
C ARG A 577 45.95 20.94 17.98
N PRO A 578 45.05 20.29 17.24
CA PRO A 578 44.93 20.50 15.80
C PRO A 578 44.79 22.00 15.48
N GLU A 579 45.65 22.51 14.61
CA GLU A 579 45.71 23.94 14.28
C GLU A 579 46.03 24.19 12.80
N PRO A 580 45.74 25.39 12.27
CA PRO A 580 46.05 25.76 10.89
C PRO A 580 47.56 25.69 10.55
N ALA A 581 47.88 25.49 9.28
CA ALA A 581 49.24 25.29 8.78
C ALA A 581 50.23 26.43 9.12
N ASP A 582 49.76 27.67 9.16
CA ASP A 582 50.53 28.87 9.54
C ASP A 582 51.00 28.83 10.99
N ARG A 583 50.22 28.20 11.89
CA ARG A 583 50.62 28.00 13.28
C ARG A 583 51.67 26.91 13.43
N ILE A 584 51.58 25.84 12.63
CA ILE A 584 52.62 24.81 12.58
C ILE A 584 53.94 25.39 12.07
N LEU A 585 53.90 26.19 11.00
CA LEU A 585 55.08 26.88 10.47
C LEU A 585 55.78 27.73 11.54
N ALA A 586 55.01 28.46 12.35
CA ALA A 586 55.56 29.27 13.44
C ALA A 586 56.23 28.45 14.56
N ARG A 587 56.03 27.13 14.62
CA ARG A 587 56.73 26.22 15.55
C ARG A 587 58.06 25.68 15.00
N MET A 588 58.30 25.83 13.70
CA MET A 588 59.51 25.33 13.04
C MET A 588 60.70 26.31 13.12
N GLY A 589 60.42 27.59 13.38
CA GLY A 589 61.41 28.64 13.63
C GLY A 589 61.41 29.04 15.10
#